data_AF-A0A943MJQ4-F1
#
_entry.id   AF-A0A943MJQ4-F1
#
_cell.length_a   1.000
_cell.length_b   1.000
_cell.length_c   1.000
_cell.angle_alpha   90.00
_cell.angle_beta   90.00
_cell.angle_gamma   90.00
#
_symmetry.space_group_name_H-M   'P 1'
#
loop_
_entity.id
_entity.type
_entity.pdbx_description
1 polymer ?
#
loop_
_entity_poly.entity_id
_entity_poly.type
_entity_poly.pdbx_seq_one_letter_code
_entity_poly.pdbx_strand_id
1 'polypeptide(L)'
;MLAENYISIAGELDDLLIPAGVAFMRCAGPYPEVELWDEDGQHPLPVGTYLAACTTFAVFFQESPEGCPYTAELDADTAAKLRGIAADLVLV
;
A
#
# COMPACT_ATOMS: atom_id res chain seq x y z
N MET A 1 -4.05 17.12 -0.76
CA MET A 1 -5.25 17.53 -1.52
C MET A 1 -6.16 16.37 -1.94
N LEU A 2 -5.71 15.27 -2.57
CA LEU A 2 -6.62 14.14 -2.90
C LEU A 2 -6.81 13.13 -1.76
N ALA A 3 -5.72 12.63 -1.17
CA ALA A 3 -5.79 11.67 -0.07
C ALA A 3 -6.57 12.22 1.14
N GLU A 4 -6.32 13.48 1.50
CA GLU A 4 -7.03 14.19 2.57
C GLU A 4 -8.55 14.26 2.32
N ASN A 5 -8.98 14.49 1.08
CA ASN A 5 -10.41 14.54 0.75
C ASN A 5 -11.08 13.18 0.94
N TYR A 6 -10.43 12.09 0.53
CA TYR A 6 -10.95 10.73 0.75
C TYR A 6 -10.97 10.35 2.24
N ILE A 7 -9.96 10.77 3.00
CA ILE A 7 -9.93 10.59 4.46
C ILE A 7 -11.08 11.36 5.12
N SER A 8 -11.30 12.61 4.74
CA SER A 8 -12.39 13.44 5.29
C SER A 8 -13.75 12.80 5.03
N ILE A 9 -14.05 12.46 3.78
CA ILE A 9 -15.38 11.94 3.43
C ILE A 9 -15.63 10.55 3.99
N ALA A 10 -14.60 9.69 4.09
CA ALA A 10 -14.73 8.40 4.74
C ALA A 10 -15.07 8.55 6.24
N GLY A 11 -14.41 9.50 6.92
CA GLY A 11 -14.73 9.83 8.31
C GLY A 11 -16.13 10.45 8.49
N GLU A 12 -16.57 11.30 7.56
CA GLU A 12 -17.93 11.87 7.57
C GLU A 12 -19.03 10.81 7.37
N LEU A 13 -18.74 9.77 6.58
CA LEU A 13 -19.69 8.70 6.26
C LEU A 13 -19.61 7.48 7.19
N ASP A 14 -18.65 7.45 8.13
CA ASP A 14 -18.32 6.27 8.94
C ASP A 14 -18.05 5.02 8.06
N ASP A 15 -17.33 5.23 6.96
CA ASP A 15 -17.04 4.20 5.96
C ASP A 15 -15.56 3.78 5.95
N LEU A 16 -15.31 2.61 5.40
CA LEU A 16 -13.96 2.03 5.33
C LEU A 16 -13.15 2.69 4.21
N LEU A 17 -11.93 3.11 4.52
CA LEU A 17 -10.97 3.66 3.56
C LEU A 17 -9.76 2.74 3.39
N ILE A 18 -9.42 2.42 2.15
CA ILE A 18 -8.14 1.78 1.79
C ILE A 18 -7.16 2.87 1.32
N PRO A 19 -6.14 3.25 2.11
CA PRO A 19 -5.26 4.37 1.79
C PRO A 19 -4.10 3.98 0.85
N ALA A 20 -4.39 3.33 -0.27
CA ALA A 20 -3.36 2.80 -1.20
C ALA A 20 -2.40 3.89 -1.72
N GLY A 21 -2.90 5.07 -2.06
CA GLY A 21 -2.06 6.20 -2.47
C GLY A 21 -1.09 6.67 -1.37
N VAL A 22 -1.50 6.60 -0.09
CA VAL A 22 -0.62 6.93 1.03
C VAL A 22 0.45 5.86 1.20
N ALA A 23 0.11 4.59 0.99
CA ALA A 23 1.08 3.49 0.99
C ALA A 23 2.15 3.70 -0.10
N PHE A 24 1.74 4.08 -1.31
CA PHE A 24 2.67 4.39 -2.40
C PHE A 24 3.62 5.53 -2.02
N MET A 25 3.12 6.61 -1.42
CA MET A 25 3.96 7.71 -0.95
C MET A 25 4.93 7.31 0.16
N ARG A 26 4.49 6.43 1.08
CA ARG A 26 5.36 5.88 2.14
C ARG A 26 6.44 4.93 1.60
N CYS A 27 6.25 4.36 0.41
CA CYS A 27 7.26 3.55 -0.26
C CYS A 27 8.21 4.41 -1.11
N ALA A 28 7.68 5.26 -1.98
CA ALA A 28 8.47 6.02 -2.94
C ALA A 28 9.48 7.00 -2.31
N GLY A 29 9.20 7.49 -1.10
CA GLY A 29 10.13 8.38 -0.39
C GLY A 29 11.39 7.65 0.12
N PRO A 30 11.23 6.65 1.01
CA PRO A 30 12.36 5.90 1.57
C PRO A 30 13.01 4.90 0.61
N TYR A 31 12.27 4.39 -0.37
CA TYR A 31 12.71 3.33 -1.30
C TYR A 31 12.54 3.78 -2.77
N PRO A 32 13.29 4.81 -3.22
CA PRO A 32 13.19 5.31 -4.58
C PRO A 32 13.61 4.29 -5.64
N GLU A 33 14.29 3.20 -5.26
CA GLU A 33 14.62 2.07 -6.13
C GLU A 33 13.42 1.18 -6.47
N VAL A 34 12.31 1.29 -5.73
CA VAL A 34 11.08 0.53 -5.97
C VAL A 34 10.17 1.32 -6.92
N GLU A 35 10.24 1.01 -8.21
CA GLU A 35 9.39 1.64 -9.23
C GLU A 35 7.94 1.14 -9.14
N LEU A 36 7.04 1.94 -8.53
CA LEU A 36 5.65 1.55 -8.28
C LEU A 36 4.70 1.77 -9.47
N TRP A 37 5.06 2.68 -10.38
CA TRP A 37 4.21 3.15 -11.47
C TRP A 37 4.73 2.67 -12.82
N ASP A 38 3.81 2.45 -13.75
CA ASP A 38 4.09 2.22 -15.17
C ASP A 38 4.64 3.50 -15.82
N GLU A 39 5.11 3.39 -17.07
CA GLU A 39 5.71 4.50 -17.84
C GLU A 39 4.75 5.70 -17.99
N ASP A 40 3.44 5.48 -17.84
CA ASP A 40 2.41 6.53 -17.90
C ASP A 40 2.28 7.36 -16.61
N GLY A 41 2.99 6.96 -15.54
CA GLY A 41 3.00 7.64 -14.25
C GLY A 41 1.68 7.58 -13.47
N GLN A 42 0.74 6.73 -13.89
CA GLN A 42 -0.60 6.64 -13.33
C GLN A 42 -0.96 5.21 -12.91
N HIS A 43 -0.77 4.23 -13.78
CA HIS A 43 -1.10 2.85 -13.47
C HIS A 43 0.00 2.20 -12.63
N PRO A 44 -0.35 1.31 -11.69
CA PRO A 44 0.65 0.60 -10.91
C PRO A 44 1.30 -0.51 -11.74
N LEU A 45 2.62 -0.67 -11.59
CA LEU A 45 3.31 -1.91 -11.97
C LEU A 45 2.88 -3.06 -11.04
N PRO A 46 3.23 -4.33 -11.34
CA PRO A 46 2.94 -5.45 -10.45
C PRO A 46 3.39 -5.24 -9.00
N VAL A 47 4.54 -4.58 -8.80
CA VAL A 47 5.06 -4.22 -7.47
C VAL A 47 4.17 -3.21 -6.73
N GLY A 48 3.66 -2.19 -7.42
CA GLY A 48 2.68 -1.25 -6.86
C GLY A 48 1.34 -1.93 -6.59
N THR A 49 0.90 -2.82 -7.47
CA THR A 49 -0.32 -3.61 -7.29
C THR A 49 -0.21 -4.49 -6.05
N TYR A 50 0.95 -5.10 -5.81
CA TYR A 50 1.20 -5.89 -4.60
C TYR A 50 1.12 -5.05 -3.33
N LEU A 51 1.71 -3.85 -3.30
CA LEU A 51 1.58 -2.93 -2.17
C LEU A 51 0.11 -2.56 -1.91
N ALA A 52 -0.66 -2.23 -2.96
CA ALA A 52 -2.08 -1.94 -2.82
C ALA A 52 -2.87 -3.15 -2.27
N ALA A 53 -2.52 -4.37 -2.68
CA ALA A 53 -3.13 -5.60 -2.16
C ALA A 53 -2.78 -5.83 -0.68
N CYS A 54 -1.53 -5.61 -0.26
CA CYS A 54 -1.12 -5.70 1.15
C CYS A 54 -1.84 -4.66 2.01
N THR A 55 -1.97 -3.42 1.54
CA THR A 55 -2.75 -2.38 2.25
C THR A 55 -4.23 -2.76 2.36
N THR A 56 -4.82 -3.29 1.29
CA THR A 56 -6.21 -3.77 1.27
C THR A 56 -6.41 -4.91 2.27
N PHE A 57 -5.49 -5.88 2.31
CA PHE A 57 -5.51 -6.98 3.27
C PHE A 57 -5.47 -6.46 4.70
N ALA A 58 -4.51 -5.59 5.02
CA ALA A 58 -4.37 -5.04 6.36
C ALA A 58 -5.63 -4.30 6.82
N VAL A 59 -6.27 -3.53 5.91
CA VAL A 59 -7.50 -2.78 6.21
C VAL A 59 -8.68 -3.71 6.47
N PHE A 60 -8.92 -4.71 5.61
CA PHE A 60 -10.08 -5.60 5.76
C PHE A 60 -9.96 -6.56 6.93
N PHE A 61 -8.77 -7.14 7.12
CA PHE A 61 -8.58 -8.20 8.11
C PHE A 61 -8.05 -7.68 9.44
N GLN A 62 -7.56 -6.44 9.49
CA GLN A 62 -6.89 -5.89 10.68
C GLN A 62 -5.72 -6.78 11.14
N GLU A 63 -5.01 -7.36 10.16
CA GLU A 63 -3.91 -8.30 10.35
C GLU A 63 -2.68 -7.84 9.56
N SER A 64 -1.48 -8.12 10.11
CA SER A 64 -0.24 -7.78 9.41
C SER A 64 -0.02 -8.69 8.20
N PRO A 65 0.21 -8.13 6.99
CA PRO A 65 0.53 -8.93 5.82
C PRO A 65 1.95 -9.51 5.85
N GLU A 66 2.83 -9.13 6.80
CA GLU A 66 4.25 -9.54 6.86
C GLU A 66 4.46 -11.07 6.92
N GLY A 67 3.46 -11.81 7.44
CA GLY A 67 3.47 -13.28 7.47
C GLY A 67 3.09 -13.95 6.14
N CYS A 68 2.65 -13.20 5.13
CA CYS A 68 2.12 -13.76 3.88
C CYS A 68 3.23 -14.38 3.01
N PRO A 69 3.21 -15.69 2.69
CA PRO A 69 4.29 -16.32 1.92
C PRO A 69 4.27 -15.99 0.42
N TYR A 70 3.18 -15.38 -0.07
CA TYR A 70 3.05 -15.00 -1.47
C TYR A 70 3.74 -13.65 -1.75
N THR A 71 4.64 -13.61 -2.74
CA THR A 71 5.44 -12.42 -3.06
C THR A 71 5.09 -11.73 -4.38
N ALA A 72 4.10 -12.24 -5.13
CA ALA A 72 3.78 -11.77 -6.48
C ALA A 72 5.00 -11.74 -7.44
N GLU A 73 5.85 -12.77 -7.35
CA GLU A 73 7.08 -12.92 -8.15
C GLU A 73 8.15 -11.83 -7.90
N LEU A 74 7.94 -10.98 -6.91
CA LEU A 74 8.94 -10.02 -6.43
C LEU A 74 10.05 -10.76 -5.65
N ASP A 75 11.23 -10.14 -5.61
CA ASP A 75 12.28 -10.58 -4.69
C ASP A 75 11.84 -10.43 -3.23
N ALA A 76 12.44 -11.23 -2.36
CA ALA A 76 12.02 -11.34 -0.96
C ALA A 76 12.18 -10.04 -0.17
N ASP A 77 13.19 -9.22 -0.50
CA ASP A 77 13.44 -7.95 0.20
C ASP A 77 12.38 -6.92 -0.18
N THR A 78 12.10 -6.75 -1.46
CA THR A 78 11.02 -5.88 -1.94
C THR A 78 9.67 -6.30 -1.37
N ALA A 79 9.33 -7.59 -1.43
CA ALA A 79 8.07 -8.08 -0.86
C ALA A 79 7.98 -7.86 0.66
N ALA A 80 9.09 -8.00 1.40
CA ALA A 80 9.12 -7.72 2.84
C ALA A 80 8.91 -6.22 3.13
N LYS A 81 9.60 -5.32 2.41
CA LYS A 81 9.42 -3.86 2.52
C LYS A 81 7.97 -3.46 2.31
N LEU A 82 7.33 -3.94 1.25
CA LEU A 82 5.96 -3.56 0.90
C LEU A 82 4.93 -4.05 1.94
N ARG A 83 5.11 -5.27 2.47
CA ARG A 83 4.27 -5.79 3.55
C ARG A 83 4.43 -4.97 4.84
N GLY A 84 5.67 -4.63 5.22
CA GLY A 84 5.95 -3.78 6.38
C GLY A 84 5.31 -2.40 6.26
N ILE A 85 5.45 -1.74 5.10
CA ILE A 85 4.82 -0.43 4.84
C ILE A 85 3.30 -0.49 4.99
N ALA A 86 2.66 -1.55 4.47
CA ALA A 86 1.23 -1.74 4.62
C ALA A 86 0.81 -1.97 6.08
N ALA A 87 1.57 -2.78 6.83
CA ALA A 87 1.33 -3.03 8.25
C ALA A 87 1.45 -1.74 9.08
N ASP A 88 2.57 -1.02 8.92
CA ASP A 88 2.89 0.23 9.64
C ASP A 88 1.93 1.38 9.31
N LEU A 89 1.27 1.34 8.15
CA LEU A 89 0.29 2.35 7.77
C LEU A 89 -1.08 2.11 8.42
N VAL A 90 -1.47 0.85 8.59
CA VAL A 90 -2.86 0.49 8.91
C VAL A 90 -3.02 0.08 10.37
N LEU A 91 -2.02 -0.56 10.98
CA LEU A 91 -2.14 -1.23 12.28
C LEU A 91 -1.44 -0.47 13.43
N VAL A 92 -0.71 0.60 13.13
CA VAL A 92 0.08 1.40 14.09
C VAL A 92 -0.47 2.80 14.24
#